data_AF-A0A2C9KKK1-F1
#
_entry.id   AF-A0A2C9KKK1-F1
#
_cell.length_a   1.000
_cell.length_b   1.000
_cell.length_c   1.000
_cell.angle_alpha   90.00
_cell.angle_beta   90.00
_cell.angle_gamma   90.00
#
_symmetry.space_group_name_H-M   'P 1'
#
loop_
_entity.id
_entity.type
_entity.pdbx_description
1 polymer ?
#
loop_
_entity_poly.entity_id
_entity_poly.type
_entity_poly.pdbx_seq_one_letter_code
_entity_poly.pdbx_strand_id
1 'polypeptide(L)'
;MAETSVTIRKDSPRKKKSHSSMSASFSECQSPASDAGMTMASSRIDNDGEEAADYQIVAAIDFGTTFSGYAYSFASNKQAIHVNKNWGQTQGFLLHKTPTCLLLKSDGQFEAFGFEAVSKYNELCEDEACSYYYFDRFKMKLYNNKVSHV
;
A
#
# COMPACT_ATOMS: atom_id res chain seq x y z
N MET A 1 -10.22 -14.92 33.27
CA MET A 1 -9.42 -14.61 32.07
C MET A 1 -10.01 -15.47 30.96
N ALA A 2 -10.67 -14.86 29.98
CA ALA A 2 -11.22 -15.57 28.82
C ALA A 2 -10.46 -15.10 27.58
N GLU A 3 -9.71 -16.00 26.95
CA GLU A 3 -9.12 -15.75 25.63
C GLU A 3 -10.22 -15.78 24.58
N THR A 4 -10.52 -14.63 23.99
CA THR A 4 -11.35 -14.55 22.80
C THR A 4 -10.51 -14.98 21.60
N SER A 5 -10.63 -16.24 21.22
CA SER A 5 -9.98 -16.79 20.04
C SER A 5 -10.75 -16.40 18.78
N VAL A 6 -10.16 -15.49 17.98
CA VAL A 6 -10.69 -15.14 16.66
C VAL A 6 -10.44 -16.32 15.72
N THR A 7 -11.49 -17.05 15.36
CA THR A 7 -11.39 -18.15 14.41
C THR A 7 -11.31 -17.59 12.99
N ILE A 8 -10.08 -17.49 12.46
CA ILE A 8 -9.83 -17.10 11.07
C ILE A 8 -10.08 -18.32 10.17
N ARG A 9 -11.12 -18.24 9.34
CA ARG A 9 -11.39 -19.27 8.32
C ARG A 9 -10.37 -19.14 7.19
N LYS A 10 -9.62 -20.21 6.92
CA LYS A 10 -8.81 -20.33 5.69
C LYS A 10 -9.75 -20.38 4.50
N ASP A 11 -9.67 -19.39 3.61
CA ASP A 11 -10.32 -19.49 2.30
C ASP A 11 -9.62 -20.62 1.52
N SER A 12 -10.40 -21.54 0.94
CA SER A 12 -9.84 -22.62 0.13
C SER A 12 -9.07 -22.07 -1.07
N PRO A 13 -7.96 -22.70 -1.50
CA PRO A 13 -7.20 -22.27 -2.67
C PRO A 13 -8.12 -22.10 -3.89
N ARG A 14 -8.18 -20.88 -4.46
CA ARG A 14 -8.85 -20.69 -5.76
C ARG A 14 -8.07 -21.44 -6.83
N LYS A 15 -8.77 -22.22 -7.66
CA LYS A 15 -8.22 -22.82 -8.88
C LYS A 15 -7.50 -21.75 -9.71
N LYS A 16 -6.20 -21.93 -9.94
CA LYS A 16 -5.37 -21.04 -10.76
C LYS A 16 -5.98 -20.97 -12.17
N LYS A 17 -6.47 -19.81 -12.61
CA LYS A 17 -6.81 -19.56 -14.02
C LYS A 17 -5.59 -18.96 -14.69
N SER A 18 -5.16 -19.55 -15.81
CA SER A 18 -4.13 -18.99 -16.68
C SER A 18 -4.64 -17.67 -17.27
N HIS A 19 -3.99 -16.55 -16.97
CA HIS A 19 -4.24 -15.29 -17.65
C HIS A 19 -3.15 -15.06 -18.70
N SER A 20 -3.59 -14.94 -19.96
CA SER A 20 -2.79 -14.54 -21.11
C SER A 20 -2.29 -13.11 -20.94
N SER A 21 -1.04 -12.87 -21.34
CA SER A 21 -0.44 -11.53 -21.35
C SER A 21 -1.23 -10.59 -22.28
N MET A 22 -1.54 -9.40 -21.78
CA MET A 22 -2.00 -8.29 -22.61
C MET A 22 -0.83 -7.34 -22.79
N SER A 23 -0.36 -7.19 -24.02
CA SER A 23 0.62 -6.17 -24.40
C SER A 23 -0.08 -4.81 -24.45
N ALA A 24 0.46 -3.84 -23.71
CA ALA A 24 0.12 -2.44 -23.88
C ALA A 24 1.35 -1.75 -24.48
N SER A 25 1.23 -1.35 -25.75
CA SER A 25 2.16 -0.46 -26.43
C SER A 25 1.75 0.97 -26.11
N PHE A 26 2.67 1.82 -25.65
CA PHE A 26 2.44 3.26 -25.60
C PHE A 26 3.66 4.06 -26.00
N SER A 27 3.33 5.08 -26.78
CA SER A 27 4.15 6.07 -27.45
C SER A 27 4.88 7.02 -26.50
N GLU A 28 6.10 7.35 -26.90
CA GLU A 28 7.00 8.33 -26.30
C GLU A 28 6.54 9.75 -26.63
N CYS A 29 6.33 10.60 -25.63
CA CYS A 29 6.10 12.04 -25.82
C CYS A 29 7.23 12.82 -25.15
N GLN A 30 8.00 13.49 -26.01
CA GLN A 30 9.16 14.33 -25.71
C GLN A 30 8.77 15.61 -24.94
N SER A 31 9.63 16.02 -24.03
CA SER A 31 9.60 17.30 -23.32
C SER A 31 10.14 18.45 -24.17
N PRO A 32 9.61 19.68 -24.04
CA PRO A 32 10.38 20.89 -24.33
C PRO A 32 10.83 21.58 -23.04
N ALA A 33 12.08 22.01 -23.04
CA ALA A 33 12.66 22.90 -22.06
C ALA A 33 12.34 24.37 -22.39
N SER A 34 12.27 25.19 -21.33
CA SER A 34 12.87 26.53 -21.17
C SER A 34 11.94 27.65 -20.66
N ASP A 35 12.45 28.24 -19.57
CA ASP A 35 12.47 29.65 -19.18
C ASP A 35 11.21 30.34 -18.61
N ALA A 36 11.31 30.77 -17.35
CA ALA A 36 11.18 32.18 -16.95
C ALA A 36 11.11 32.34 -15.40
N GLY A 37 11.93 33.26 -14.87
CA GLY A 37 11.46 34.22 -13.86
C GLY A 37 11.72 33.91 -12.38
N MET A 38 12.83 34.44 -11.87
CA MET A 38 13.04 34.75 -10.46
C MET A 38 12.09 35.86 -10.01
N THR A 39 11.28 35.68 -8.96
CA THR A 39 10.69 36.81 -8.20
C THR A 39 10.44 36.41 -6.74
N MET A 40 11.01 37.19 -5.83
CA MET A 40 10.81 37.15 -4.38
C MET A 40 9.59 38.00 -3.99
N ALA A 41 8.67 37.48 -3.17
CA ALA A 41 7.79 38.32 -2.35
C ALA A 41 7.24 37.58 -1.11
N SER A 42 7.81 37.98 0.03
CA SER A 42 7.32 38.14 1.40
C SER A 42 5.92 37.60 1.83
N SER A 43 5.99 36.80 2.90
CA SER A 43 5.17 36.79 4.13
C SER A 43 3.64 36.81 4.05
N ARG A 44 3.03 35.69 4.45
CA ARG A 44 1.85 35.70 5.32
C ARG A 44 2.17 34.91 6.58
N ILE A 45 1.95 35.57 7.72
CA ILE A 45 2.17 35.05 9.07
C ILE A 45 0.87 34.34 9.46
N ASP A 46 0.92 33.02 9.59
CA ASP A 46 -0.08 32.27 10.34
C ASP A 46 0.62 31.78 11.61
N ASN A 47 0.29 32.42 12.72
CA ASN A 47 0.82 32.19 14.05
C ASN A 47 -0.18 31.36 14.85
N ASP A 48 -0.10 30.04 14.71
CA ASP A 48 -0.83 29.09 15.54
C ASP A 48 0.21 28.34 16.39
N GLY A 49 0.18 28.61 17.70
CA GLY A 49 1.06 28.00 18.70
C GLY A 49 0.70 26.54 18.93
N GLU A 50 1.06 25.68 17.99
CA GLU A 50 1.09 24.24 18.16
C GLU A 50 2.46 23.89 18.77
N GLU A 51 2.48 23.39 20.02
CA GLU A 51 3.66 22.77 20.64
C GLU A 51 4.25 21.80 19.61
N ALA A 52 5.34 22.23 18.96
CA ALA A 52 5.83 21.62 17.75
C ALA A 52 6.46 20.29 18.11
N ALA A 53 5.64 19.24 18.10
CA ALA A 53 6.17 17.91 18.19
C ALA A 53 7.16 17.71 17.03
N ASP A 54 8.37 17.30 17.40
CA ASP A 54 9.56 17.27 16.54
C ASP A 54 9.49 16.12 15.52
N TYR A 55 8.50 16.18 14.63
CA TYR A 55 8.33 15.22 13.56
C TYR A 55 9.01 15.77 12.31
N GLN A 56 9.96 15.02 11.76
CA GLN A 56 10.62 15.40 10.51
C GLN A 56 9.75 15.14 9.28
N ILE A 57 8.80 14.19 9.37
CA ILE A 57 7.95 13.73 8.28
C ILE A 57 6.51 13.58 8.77
N VAL A 58 5.55 14.02 7.95
CA VAL A 58 4.13 13.72 8.11
C VAL A 58 3.72 12.79 6.98
N ALA A 59 3.09 11.65 7.30
CA ALA A 59 2.66 10.67 6.32
C ALA A 59 1.16 10.39 6.41
N ALA A 60 0.53 10.21 5.25
CA ALA A 60 -0.82 9.71 5.09
C ALA A 60 -0.77 8.30 4.51
N ILE A 61 -1.42 7.33 5.17
CA ILE A 61 -1.49 5.94 4.73
C ILE A 61 -2.93 5.63 4.33
N ASP A 62 -3.12 5.19 3.10
CA ASP A 62 -4.41 4.76 2.55
C ASP A 62 -4.38 3.25 2.34
N PHE A 63 -5.01 2.50 3.24
CA PHE A 63 -5.41 1.12 2.96
C PHE A 63 -6.72 1.17 2.18
N GLY A 64 -6.66 1.24 0.86
CA GLY A 64 -7.86 1.23 0.02
C GLY A 64 -8.44 -0.17 -0.14
N THR A 65 -9.64 -0.29 -0.71
CA THR A 65 -10.27 -1.61 -0.93
C THR A 65 -9.46 -2.49 -1.88
N THR A 66 -9.00 -1.94 -3.01
CA THR A 66 -8.24 -2.67 -4.02
C THR A 66 -6.73 -2.45 -3.88
N PHE A 67 -6.34 -1.21 -3.65
CA PHE A 67 -4.95 -0.78 -3.63
C PHE A 67 -4.68 0.05 -2.38
N SER A 68 -3.49 -0.13 -1.84
CA SER A 68 -2.95 0.63 -0.73
C SER A 68 -1.81 1.51 -1.19
N GLY A 69 -1.64 2.66 -0.54
CA GLY A 69 -0.57 3.59 -0.85
C GLY A 69 -0.31 4.52 0.32
N TYR A 70 0.70 5.35 0.16
CA TYR A 70 1.00 6.41 1.11
C TYR A 70 1.49 7.65 0.38
N ALA A 71 1.34 8.78 1.06
CA ALA A 71 1.97 10.04 0.70
C ALA A 71 2.66 10.62 1.94
N TYR A 72 3.71 11.39 1.76
CA TYR A 72 4.36 12.07 2.87
C TYR A 72 4.92 13.43 2.45
N SER A 73 5.14 14.30 3.43
CA SER A 73 5.86 15.56 3.29
C SER A 73 6.84 15.74 4.44
N PHE A 74 7.91 16.50 4.22
CA PHE A 74 8.80 16.90 5.30
C PHE A 74 8.19 18.07 6.06
N ALA A 75 8.34 18.10 7.39
CA ALA A 75 7.83 19.21 8.19
C ALA A 75 8.49 20.55 7.80
N SER A 76 9.74 20.50 7.32
CA SER A 76 10.48 21.64 6.77
C SER A 76 9.97 22.13 5.41
N ASN A 77 9.23 21.30 4.67
CA ASN A 77 8.65 21.67 3.37
C ASN A 77 7.30 20.96 3.14
N LYS A 78 6.25 21.49 3.78
CA LYS A 78 4.90 20.93 3.73
C LYS A 78 4.25 20.96 2.33
N GLN A 79 4.79 21.75 1.39
CA GLN A 79 4.26 21.90 0.03
C GLN A 79 4.75 20.78 -0.90
N ALA A 80 5.87 20.13 -0.57
CA ALA A 80 6.40 19.01 -1.33
C ALA A 80 5.74 17.69 -0.89
N ILE A 81 4.85 17.16 -1.73
CA ILE A 81 4.21 15.86 -1.50
C ILE A 81 4.94 14.77 -2.25
N HIS A 82 5.40 13.77 -1.52
CA HIS A 82 6.09 12.60 -2.03
C HIS A 82 5.17 11.38 -1.97
N VAL A 83 5.11 10.64 -3.06
CA VAL A 83 4.40 9.35 -3.17
C VAL A 83 5.36 8.31 -3.73
N ASN A 84 5.09 7.03 -3.48
CA ASN A 84 5.79 5.98 -4.19
C ASN A 84 5.44 6.07 -5.69
N LYS A 85 6.43 5.88 -6.57
CA LYS A 85 6.26 5.89 -8.04
C LYS A 85 6.62 4.56 -8.69
N ASN A 86 7.19 3.64 -7.93
CA ASN A 86 7.89 2.45 -8.40
C ASN A 86 7.42 1.18 -7.67
N TRP A 87 6.16 1.13 -7.21
CA TRP A 87 5.63 -0.12 -6.67
C TRP A 87 5.59 -1.19 -7.76
N GLY A 88 6.11 -2.37 -7.44
CA GLY A 88 6.17 -3.50 -8.36
C GLY A 88 7.30 -3.40 -9.40
N GLN A 89 8.29 -2.53 -9.21
CA GLN A 89 9.42 -2.38 -10.13
C GLN A 89 10.17 -3.71 -10.37
N THR A 90 10.33 -4.52 -9.33
CA THR A 90 10.93 -5.87 -9.42
C THR A 90 10.10 -6.84 -10.28
N GLN A 91 8.83 -6.53 -10.51
CA GLN A 91 7.87 -7.31 -11.29
C GLN A 91 7.54 -6.62 -12.64
N GLY A 92 8.24 -5.54 -13.00
CA GLY A 92 8.02 -4.79 -14.23
C GLY A 92 6.91 -3.74 -14.19
N PHE A 93 6.36 -3.43 -13.02
CA PHE A 93 5.33 -2.39 -12.84
C PHE A 93 5.94 -1.08 -12.31
N LEU A 94 5.38 0.06 -12.76
CA LEU A 94 5.69 1.39 -12.24
C LEU A 94 4.41 2.03 -11.70
N LEU A 95 3.96 1.55 -10.55
CA LEU A 95 2.68 1.95 -9.98
C LEU A 95 2.87 2.85 -8.76
N HIS A 96 1.88 3.72 -8.54
CA HIS A 96 1.83 4.59 -7.36
C HIS A 96 1.22 3.90 -6.13
N LYS A 97 0.67 2.70 -6.31
CA LYS A 97 0.00 1.94 -5.26
C LYS A 97 0.33 0.44 -5.40
N THR A 98 0.12 -0.29 -4.32
CA THR A 98 0.31 -1.75 -4.23
C THR A 98 -1.02 -2.43 -3.92
N PRO A 99 -1.28 -3.68 -4.34
CA PRO A 99 -2.50 -4.39 -3.97
C PRO A 99 -2.75 -4.36 -2.45
N THR A 100 -4.01 -4.25 -2.03
CA THR A 100 -4.38 -4.36 -0.61
C THR A 100 -4.48 -5.84 -0.22
N CYS A 101 -3.35 -6.52 -0.14
CA CYS A 101 -3.31 -7.93 0.26
C CYS A 101 -2.22 -8.20 1.30
N LEU A 102 -2.47 -9.21 2.12
CA LEU A 102 -1.63 -9.60 3.25
C LEU A 102 -1.40 -11.10 3.20
N LEU A 103 -0.15 -11.51 3.37
CA LEU A 103 0.24 -12.90 3.55
C LEU A 103 0.77 -13.07 4.97
N LEU A 104 0.20 -14.02 5.71
CA LEU A 104 0.63 -14.41 7.05
C LEU A 104 1.06 -15.87 7.05
N LYS A 105 2.02 -16.21 7.92
CA LYS A 105 2.39 -17.59 8.25
C LYS A 105 1.28 -18.27 9.06
N SER A 106 1.38 -19.59 9.22
CA SER A 106 0.42 -20.42 9.96
C SER A 106 0.27 -20.02 11.43
N ASP A 107 1.30 -19.41 12.02
CA ASP A 107 1.33 -18.87 13.38
C ASP A 107 0.82 -17.42 13.48
N GLY A 108 0.34 -16.85 12.37
CA GLY A 108 -0.17 -15.48 12.29
C GLY A 108 0.90 -14.41 12.14
N GLN A 109 2.19 -14.77 12.06
CA GLN A 109 3.25 -13.80 11.81
C GLN A 109 3.17 -13.22 10.40
N PHE A 110 3.53 -11.95 10.28
CA PHE A 110 3.62 -11.24 9.01
C PHE A 110 4.64 -11.91 8.09
N GLU A 111 4.23 -12.21 6.85
CA GLU A 111 5.13 -12.72 5.82
C GLU A 111 5.38 -11.66 4.73
N ALA A 112 4.30 -11.07 4.18
CA ALA A 112 4.41 -10.10 3.10
C ALA A 112 3.14 -9.25 2.93
N PHE A 113 3.28 -8.12 2.24
CA PHE A 113 2.18 -7.22 1.87
C PHE A 113 2.21 -6.86 0.38
N GLY A 114 1.04 -6.62 -0.20
CA GLY A 114 0.89 -6.09 -1.55
C GLY A 114 1.53 -6.96 -2.63
N PHE A 115 2.23 -6.34 -3.58
CA PHE A 115 2.86 -7.04 -4.69
C PHE A 115 3.75 -8.23 -4.28
N GLU A 116 4.48 -8.12 -3.16
CA GLU A 116 5.29 -9.22 -2.64
C GLU A 116 4.42 -10.39 -2.16
N ALA A 117 3.31 -10.10 -1.47
CA ALA A 117 2.36 -11.13 -1.04
C ALA A 117 1.73 -11.84 -2.24
N VAL A 118 1.39 -11.12 -3.31
CA VAL A 118 0.88 -11.70 -4.56
C VAL A 118 1.91 -12.64 -5.19
N SER A 119 3.16 -12.19 -5.37
CA SER A 119 4.22 -13.01 -5.94
C SER A 119 4.46 -14.27 -5.12
N LYS A 120 4.75 -14.12 -3.82
CA LYS A 120 5.03 -15.25 -2.93
C LYS A 120 3.90 -16.26 -2.95
N TYR A 121 2.65 -15.83 -2.76
CA TYR A 121 1.52 -16.74 -2.72
C TYR A 121 1.30 -17.50 -4.05
N ASN A 122 1.54 -16.84 -5.20
CA ASN A 122 1.41 -17.49 -6.51
C ASN A 122 2.49 -18.54 -6.78
N GLU A 123 3.67 -18.36 -6.20
CA GLU A 123 4.83 -19.26 -6.30
C GLU A 123 4.68 -20.52 -5.43
N LEU A 124 3.86 -20.48 -4.37
CA LEU A 124 3.63 -21.64 -3.50
C LEU A 124 2.94 -22.81 -4.26
N CYS A 125 3.37 -24.03 -3.93
CA CYS A 125 2.62 -25.24 -4.27
C CYS A 125 1.42 -25.44 -3.32
N GLU A 126 0.54 -26.41 -3.62
CA GLU A 126 -0.69 -26.62 -2.84
C GLU A 126 -0.41 -27.00 -1.38
N ASP A 127 0.61 -27.83 -1.14
CA ASP A 127 1.01 -28.25 0.21
C ASP A 127 1.58 -27.08 1.03
N GLU A 128 2.39 -26.23 0.39
CA GLU A 128 2.97 -25.05 1.02
C GLU A 128 1.90 -23.98 1.32
N ALA A 129 0.99 -23.75 0.38
CA ALA A 129 -0.09 -22.77 0.54
C ALA A 129 -0.97 -23.06 1.76
N CYS A 130 -1.11 -24.35 2.15
CA CYS A 130 -1.82 -24.74 3.36
C CYS A 130 -1.18 -24.18 4.66
N SER A 131 0.10 -23.79 4.63
CA SER A 131 0.82 -23.19 5.76
C SER A 131 0.72 -21.67 5.84
N TYR A 132 -0.05 -21.03 4.94
CA TYR A 132 -0.22 -19.59 4.92
C TYR A 132 -1.69 -19.17 5.03
N TYR A 133 -1.90 -17.91 5.45
CA TYR A 133 -3.16 -17.21 5.30
C TYR A 133 -2.96 -16.07 4.30
N TYR A 134 -3.65 -16.14 3.17
CA TYR A 134 -3.64 -15.10 2.16
C TYR A 134 -4.97 -14.34 2.16
N PHE A 135 -4.89 -13.03 2.40
CA PHE A 135 -6.05 -12.14 2.40
C PHE A 135 -5.98 -11.16 1.24
N ASP A 136 -6.71 -11.47 0.17
CA ASP A 136 -6.96 -10.50 -0.91
C ASP A 136 -8.02 -9.48 -0.47
N ARG A 137 -7.74 -8.19 -0.72
CA ARG A 137 -8.63 -7.06 -0.41
C ARG A 137 -9.11 -7.09 1.05
N PHE A 138 -8.19 -7.30 1.99
CA PHE A 138 -8.52 -7.60 3.39
C PHE A 138 -9.41 -6.53 4.05
N LYS A 139 -9.34 -5.26 3.59
CA LYS A 139 -10.24 -4.19 4.07
C LYS A 139 -11.72 -4.56 3.94
N MET A 140 -12.10 -5.28 2.88
CA MET A 140 -13.48 -5.75 2.71
C MET A 140 -13.87 -6.83 3.71
N LYS A 141 -12.92 -7.67 4.13
CA LYS A 141 -13.14 -8.69 5.16
C LYS A 141 -13.38 -8.05 6.54
N LEU A 142 -12.81 -6.88 6.79
CA LEU A 142 -13.00 -6.12 8.04
C LEU A 142 -14.36 -5.40 8.11
N TYR A 143 -14.97 -5.04 6.98
CA TYR A 143 -16.22 -4.27 6.95
C TYR A 143 -17.38 -4.97 7.67
N ASN A 144 -17.41 -6.30 7.67
CA ASN A 144 -18.48 -7.08 8.27
C ASN A 144 -18.24 -7.42 9.74
N ASN A 145 -17.05 -7.12 10.27
CA ASN A 145 -16.69 -7.40 11.65
C ASN A 145 -16.84 -6.12 12.47
N LYS A 146 -18.06 -5.87 12.97
CA LYS A 146 -18.24 -4.86 14.01
C LYS A 146 -17.40 -5.28 15.21
N VAL A 147 -16.48 -4.41 15.63
CA VAL A 147 -15.80 -4.57 16.92
C VAL A 147 -16.89 -4.47 17.98
N SER A 148 -17.25 -5.59 18.59
CA SER A 148 -18.05 -5.56 19.81
C SER A 148 -17.17 -4.94 20.88
N HIS A 149 -17.52 -3.74 21.33
CA HIS A 149 -16.99 -3.23 22.59
C HIS A 149 -17.46 -4.20 23.68
N VAL A 150 -16.51 -4.94 24.25
CA VAL A 150 -16.70 -5.78 25.45
C VAL A 150 -16.23 -4.98 26.64
#